data_AF-A0A075UR02-F1
#
_entry.id   AF-A0A075UR02-F1
#
_cell.length_a   1.000
_cell.length_b   1.000
_cell.length_c   1.000
_cell.angle_alpha   90.00
_cell.angle_beta   90.00
_cell.angle_gamma   90.00
#
_symmetry.space_group_name_H-M   'P 1'
#
loop_
_entity.id
_entity.type
_entity.pdbx_description
1 polymer ?
#
loop_
_entity_poly.entity_id
_entity_poly.type
_entity_poly.pdbx_seq_one_letter_code
_entity_poly.pdbx_strand_id
1 'polypeptide(L)'
;MFGKKRGDSPGYEDNAALDGFGGYQPSDSSGYTPAPESPAPEPEPEKPAKQPMSRSGRRAMYGFFATLGVIAVAALANNGDRSSESSAPTPRAPIVYTPSPQVIAPPVTEGWQSVAGKDGVYAYDVPPNWTPKPGTIHGWEKGTQVPGITMVASAFVGEGYCPQEKRSRLGGSGVANIKLADPAAAAKKAVDDLAVSAYNPEDGPLTAKITAEPPQTTEFTLGTGKKVPASIVLAEVVTPPGACGAHRALVGVIAPQLGEASAALAVYSGQDAPGGADRELILKILKTYRGVPEADRKTITPPPSTLR
;
A
#
# COMPACT_ATOMS: atom_id res chain seq x y z
N MET A 1 57.09 16.51 -3.67
CA MET A 1 55.95 17.41 -3.95
C MET A 1 55.67 17.39 -5.45
N PHE A 2 54.48 17.02 -5.89
CA PHE A 2 53.92 17.39 -7.21
C PHE A 2 52.39 17.33 -7.10
N GLY A 3 51.69 18.34 -7.62
CA GLY A 3 50.25 18.50 -7.42
C GLY A 3 49.43 18.39 -8.69
N LYS A 4 48.15 18.03 -8.54
CA LYS A 4 47.09 18.26 -9.52
C LYS A 4 45.86 18.82 -8.79
N LYS A 5 45.47 20.06 -9.10
CA LYS A 5 44.16 20.63 -8.76
C LYS A 5 43.27 20.63 -10.01
N ARG A 6 42.04 20.12 -9.89
CA ARG A 6 40.89 20.44 -10.75
C ARG A 6 39.60 20.13 -9.98
N GLY A 7 38.56 20.96 -10.16
CA GLY A 7 37.17 20.55 -9.92
C GLY A 7 36.58 20.84 -8.54
N ASP A 8 36.69 22.08 -8.05
CA ASP A 8 35.75 22.57 -7.04
C ASP A 8 34.42 22.93 -7.73
N SER A 9 33.33 22.26 -7.36
CA SER A 9 31.95 22.63 -7.71
C SER A 9 31.13 22.71 -6.42
N PRO A 10 30.37 23.79 -6.17
CA PRO A 10 29.61 23.96 -4.93
C PRO A 10 28.44 22.97 -4.84
N GLY A 11 28.06 22.62 -3.61
CA GLY A 11 27.01 21.64 -3.32
C GLY A 11 25.59 22.13 -3.60
N TYR A 12 24.66 21.17 -3.59
CA TYR A 12 23.22 21.41 -3.57
C TYR A 12 22.70 21.00 -2.18
N GLU A 13 22.28 21.96 -1.37
CA GLU A 13 21.76 21.72 -0.02
C GLU A 13 20.25 21.49 -0.07
N ASP A 14 19.80 20.34 0.43
CA ASP A 14 18.38 19.97 0.51
C ASP A 14 17.67 20.82 1.58
N ASN A 15 16.63 21.54 1.16
CA ASN A 15 15.80 22.39 2.01
C ASN A 15 14.31 22.20 1.70
N ALA A 16 13.86 20.94 1.58
CA ALA A 16 12.44 20.58 1.50
C ALA A 16 11.77 20.39 2.88
N ALA A 17 12.04 21.28 3.84
CA ALA A 17 11.34 21.32 5.13
C ALA A 17 9.95 21.99 5.00
N LEU A 18 8.99 21.54 5.80
CA LEU A 18 7.57 21.88 5.67
C LEU A 18 7.17 23.24 6.27
N ASP A 19 6.42 24.02 5.49
CA ASP A 19 5.32 24.90 5.89
C ASP A 19 4.44 25.12 4.63
N GLY A 20 3.12 25.28 4.67
CA GLY A 20 2.17 25.17 5.78
C GLY A 20 0.80 25.75 5.36
N PHE A 21 -0.29 25.00 5.54
CA PHE A 21 -1.71 25.39 5.35
C PHE A 21 -2.22 25.85 3.96
N GLY A 22 -3.43 25.39 3.61
CA GLY A 22 -4.43 26.21 2.93
C GLY A 22 -5.03 25.70 1.60
N GLY A 23 -6.31 25.31 1.62
CA GLY A 23 -7.19 25.44 0.44
C GLY A 23 -7.41 24.21 -0.44
N TYR A 24 -8.17 23.22 0.01
CA TYR A 24 -8.93 22.36 -0.90
C TYR A 24 -10.21 23.07 -1.33
N GLN A 25 -10.26 23.58 -2.56
CA GLN A 25 -11.54 23.82 -3.25
C GLN A 25 -12.08 22.48 -3.78
N PRO A 26 -13.38 22.17 -3.62
CA PRO A 26 -14.00 21.11 -4.39
C PRO A 26 -14.09 21.55 -5.86
N SER A 27 -13.57 20.75 -6.78
CA SER A 27 -13.79 20.95 -8.22
C SER A 27 -15.16 20.39 -8.58
N ASP A 28 -16.10 21.26 -8.95
CA ASP A 28 -17.44 20.85 -9.39
C ASP A 28 -17.38 19.86 -10.55
N SER A 29 -18.27 18.86 -10.54
CA SER A 29 -18.35 17.84 -11.58
C SER A 29 -18.90 18.43 -12.87
N SER A 30 -18.07 18.53 -13.91
CA SER A 30 -18.55 18.78 -15.27
C SER A 30 -19.41 17.63 -15.77
N GLY A 31 -20.61 17.95 -16.26
CA GLY A 31 -21.61 16.96 -16.67
C GLY A 31 -21.15 16.11 -17.85
N TYR A 32 -21.36 14.79 -17.75
CA TYR A 32 -21.00 13.85 -18.80
C TYR A 32 -22.10 13.77 -19.87
N THR A 33 -22.00 14.63 -20.90
CA THR A 33 -22.87 14.56 -22.08
C THR A 33 -22.31 13.48 -23.04
N PRO A 34 -23.06 12.41 -23.37
CA PRO A 34 -22.60 11.42 -24.35
C PRO A 34 -22.52 12.06 -25.74
N ALA A 35 -21.36 11.94 -26.39
CA ALA A 35 -21.18 12.34 -27.78
C ALA A 35 -21.88 11.35 -28.73
N PRO A 36 -22.47 11.81 -29.84
CA PRO A 36 -23.09 10.91 -30.82
C PRO A 36 -22.04 10.06 -31.55
N GLU A 37 -22.44 8.85 -31.94
CA GLU A 37 -21.59 7.95 -32.73
C GLU A 37 -21.35 8.51 -34.14
N SER A 38 -20.08 8.63 -34.52
CA SER A 38 -19.68 8.88 -35.92
C SER A 38 -19.39 7.55 -36.61
N PRO A 39 -19.87 7.33 -37.85
CA PRO A 39 -19.69 6.06 -38.56
C PRO A 39 -18.22 5.80 -38.96
N ALA A 40 -17.91 4.53 -39.22
CA ALA A 40 -16.56 4.06 -39.52
C ALA A 40 -16.01 4.59 -40.86
N PRO A 41 -14.70 4.90 -40.95
CA PRO A 41 -14.06 5.37 -42.18
C PRO A 41 -13.68 4.23 -43.15
N GLU A 42 -13.89 4.48 -44.44
CA GLU A 42 -13.44 3.64 -45.56
C GLU A 42 -12.00 4.05 -46.00
N PRO A 43 -11.12 3.13 -46.46
CA PRO A 43 -9.68 3.42 -46.56
C PRO A 43 -9.12 3.61 -47.99
N GLU A 44 -8.49 4.77 -48.28
CA GLU A 44 -7.52 4.98 -49.38
C GLU A 44 -6.77 6.34 -49.20
N PRO A 45 -5.73 6.72 -49.98
CA PRO A 45 -4.35 6.22 -49.91
C PRO A 45 -3.31 7.31 -49.54
N GLU A 46 -2.00 7.11 -49.82
CA GLU A 46 -0.88 7.85 -49.22
C GLU A 46 -0.57 9.28 -49.74
N LYS A 47 -0.09 10.15 -48.81
CA LYS A 47 1.05 11.13 -48.87
C LYS A 47 1.18 12.12 -50.07
N PRO A 48 1.63 13.38 -49.85
CA PRO A 48 2.91 13.67 -49.16
C PRO A 48 2.98 14.92 -48.25
N ALA A 49 4.15 15.14 -47.64
CA ALA A 49 4.39 16.12 -46.57
C ALA A 49 4.86 17.51 -47.04
N LYS A 50 4.76 18.52 -46.13
CA LYS A 50 5.58 19.74 -46.10
C LYS A 50 5.54 20.45 -44.72
N GLN A 51 6.73 20.64 -44.13
CA GLN A 51 7.04 21.74 -43.19
C GLN A 51 7.25 23.05 -44.01
N PRO A 52 7.20 24.31 -43.48
CA PRO A 52 8.21 24.80 -42.51
C PRO A 52 7.91 26.06 -41.63
N MET A 53 8.95 26.50 -40.90
CA MET A 53 9.25 27.86 -40.38
C MET A 53 8.48 28.49 -39.19
N SER A 54 9.15 28.47 -38.01
CA SER A 54 9.88 29.62 -37.42
C SER A 54 9.30 31.05 -37.50
N ARG A 55 9.09 31.67 -36.32
CA ARG A 55 9.61 33.00 -35.87
C ARG A 55 9.09 33.31 -34.44
N SER A 56 9.92 33.42 -33.41
CA SER A 56 10.75 34.57 -32.97
C SER A 56 9.97 35.78 -32.42
N GLY A 57 10.11 36.09 -31.12
CA GLY A 57 9.50 37.27 -30.48
C GLY A 57 10.16 37.68 -29.16
N ARG A 58 11.21 38.50 -29.22
CA ARG A 58 11.77 39.23 -28.05
C ARG A 58 11.41 40.72 -28.14
N ARG A 59 10.96 41.32 -27.04
CA ARG A 59 10.99 42.76 -26.66
C ARG A 59 10.65 42.82 -25.15
N ALA A 60 11.46 43.43 -24.27
CA ALA A 60 11.79 44.86 -24.09
C ALA A 60 10.79 45.58 -23.16
N MET A 61 11.14 46.54 -22.29
CA MET A 61 12.44 47.05 -21.80
C MET A 61 12.26 47.95 -20.55
N TYR A 62 13.26 48.02 -19.66
CA TYR A 62 13.65 49.07 -18.68
C TYR A 62 12.64 49.86 -17.78
N GLY A 63 13.08 50.12 -16.54
CA GLY A 63 12.75 51.32 -15.74
C GLY A 63 11.94 51.07 -14.45
N PHE A 64 12.11 51.83 -13.35
CA PHE A 64 13.15 52.80 -12.97
C PHE A 64 13.15 53.00 -11.41
N PHE A 65 14.11 53.76 -10.85
CA PHE A 65 14.21 54.14 -9.42
C PHE A 65 12.99 54.99 -8.94
N ALA A 66 12.71 55.34 -7.67
CA ALA A 66 13.43 55.43 -6.37
C ALA A 66 12.36 55.52 -5.21
N THR A 67 12.57 55.77 -3.88
CA THR A 67 13.73 56.09 -2.99
C THR A 67 13.39 55.79 -1.50
N LEU A 68 14.42 55.77 -0.64
CA LEU A 68 14.53 56.09 0.82
C LEU A 68 13.30 56.39 1.72
N GLY A 69 13.35 55.88 2.96
CA GLY A 69 12.66 56.38 4.17
C GLY A 69 13.37 55.92 5.45
N VAL A 70 13.54 56.80 6.47
CA VAL A 70 14.39 56.57 7.66
C VAL A 70 13.72 57.20 8.91
N ILE A 71 14.19 56.84 10.13
CA ILE A 71 13.80 57.41 11.46
C ILE A 71 12.47 56.79 11.97
N ALA A 72 12.26 56.43 13.25
CA ALA A 72 12.98 56.78 14.50
C ALA A 72 13.37 55.58 15.39
N VAL A 73 14.30 55.80 16.32
CA VAL A 73 14.52 54.98 17.52
C VAL A 73 14.28 55.84 18.77
N ALA A 74 13.24 55.51 19.54
CA ALA A 74 12.93 56.04 20.87
C ALA A 74 11.83 55.15 21.51
N ALA A 75 11.78 54.89 22.81
CA ALA A 75 12.80 55.05 23.86
C ALA A 75 12.56 54.02 24.98
N LEU A 76 13.49 53.98 25.94
CA LEU A 76 13.58 53.00 27.03
C LEU A 76 12.35 52.89 27.95
N ALA A 77 12.18 51.66 28.45
CA ALA A 77 11.67 51.28 29.77
C ALA A 77 10.23 51.70 30.19
N ASN A 78 9.41 50.68 30.44
CA ASN A 78 8.64 50.65 31.68
C ASN A 78 8.69 49.23 32.28
N ASN A 79 8.93 49.12 33.59
CA ASN A 79 8.82 47.85 34.31
C ASN A 79 7.36 47.67 34.74
N GLY A 80 6.74 46.56 34.34
CA GLY A 80 5.39 46.17 34.74
C GLY A 80 5.38 44.70 35.14
N ASP A 81 4.74 44.39 36.25
CA ASP A 81 4.89 43.12 36.97
C ASP A 81 4.61 41.88 36.14
N ARG A 82 5.47 40.86 36.31
CA ARG A 82 5.23 39.50 35.80
C ARG A 82 4.18 38.79 36.66
N SER A 83 2.94 39.19 36.52
CA SER A 83 1.79 38.36 36.89
C SER A 83 1.79 37.12 35.98
N SER A 84 2.39 36.02 36.45
CA SER A 84 2.27 34.73 35.78
C SER A 84 0.86 34.19 35.98
N GLU A 85 -0.08 34.66 35.16
CA GLU A 85 -1.38 34.02 35.02
C GLU A 85 -1.18 32.55 34.69
N SER A 86 -1.67 31.69 35.59
CA SER A 86 -1.64 30.25 35.39
C SER A 86 -2.70 29.91 34.34
N SER A 87 -2.30 29.94 33.07
CA SER A 87 -3.12 29.49 31.94
C SER A 87 -3.46 28.00 32.11
N ALA A 88 -4.54 27.74 32.84
CA ALA A 88 -5.09 26.40 33.01
C ALA A 88 -5.30 25.78 31.61
N PRO A 89 -4.80 24.56 31.36
CA PRO A 89 -4.80 24.01 30.01
C PRO A 89 -6.24 23.82 29.53
N THR A 90 -6.66 24.65 28.57
CA THR A 90 -8.00 24.60 28.00
C THR A 90 -8.29 23.18 27.51
N PRO A 91 -9.35 22.51 28.01
CA PRO A 91 -9.68 21.15 27.57
C PRO A 91 -9.86 21.13 26.05
N ARG A 92 -9.04 20.36 25.33
CA ARG A 92 -9.25 20.16 23.90
C ARG A 92 -10.62 19.52 23.70
N ALA A 93 -11.40 20.08 22.78
CA ALA A 93 -12.64 19.45 22.34
C ALA A 93 -12.31 18.02 21.85
N PRO A 94 -13.01 16.97 22.32
CA PRO A 94 -12.69 15.60 21.96
C PRO A 94 -12.81 15.39 20.44
N ILE A 95 -11.81 14.78 19.81
CA ILE A 95 -11.82 14.56 18.37
C ILE A 95 -12.67 13.31 18.09
N VAL A 96 -13.85 13.53 17.50
CA VAL A 96 -14.73 12.46 17.04
C VAL A 96 -14.23 11.98 15.68
N TYR A 97 -13.68 10.76 15.64
CA TYR A 97 -13.29 10.08 14.42
C TYR A 97 -14.46 9.25 13.90
N THR A 98 -15.06 9.65 12.77
CA THR A 98 -16.00 8.80 12.03
C THR A 98 -15.20 7.92 11.07
N PRO A 99 -15.17 6.58 11.26
CA PRO A 99 -14.49 5.68 10.33
C PRO A 99 -15.17 5.65 8.97
N SER A 100 -14.38 5.49 7.91
CA SER A 100 -14.90 5.34 6.55
C SER A 100 -15.82 4.11 6.42
N PRO A 101 -16.86 4.17 5.57
CA PRO A 101 -17.66 2.99 5.23
C PRO A 101 -16.80 1.85 4.67
N GLN A 102 -17.18 0.62 4.98
CA GLN A 102 -16.49 -0.61 4.59
C GLN A 102 -17.52 -1.58 4.01
N VAL A 103 -17.15 -2.28 2.93
CA VAL A 103 -17.98 -3.37 2.41
C VAL A 103 -17.61 -4.66 3.15
N ILE A 104 -18.60 -5.33 3.72
CA ILE A 104 -18.46 -6.69 4.27
C ILE A 104 -19.10 -7.71 3.33
N ALA A 105 -18.59 -8.94 3.40
CA ALA A 105 -19.14 -10.13 2.78
C ALA A 105 -19.38 -11.19 3.87
N PRO A 106 -20.36 -12.11 3.71
CA PRO A 106 -20.54 -13.21 4.66
C PRO A 106 -19.36 -14.20 4.56
N PRO A 107 -18.87 -14.74 5.69
CA PRO A 107 -17.90 -15.83 5.68
C PRO A 107 -18.53 -17.11 5.10
N VAL A 108 -17.72 -17.92 4.43
CA VAL A 108 -18.11 -19.25 3.90
C VAL A 108 -17.63 -20.39 4.79
N THR A 109 -16.68 -20.13 5.70
CA THR A 109 -16.32 -21.07 6.78
C THR A 109 -17.05 -20.70 8.07
N GLU A 110 -17.71 -21.68 8.69
CA GLU A 110 -18.41 -21.50 9.97
C GLU A 110 -17.45 -21.03 11.08
N GLY A 111 -17.89 -20.03 11.85
CA GLY A 111 -17.11 -19.44 12.94
C GLY A 111 -15.90 -18.61 12.51
N TRP A 112 -15.68 -18.38 11.21
CA TRP A 112 -14.55 -17.58 10.71
C TRP A 112 -14.96 -16.15 10.36
N GLN A 113 -13.99 -15.26 10.27
CA GLN A 113 -14.16 -13.83 10.00
C GLN A 113 -13.82 -13.52 8.54
N SER A 114 -14.76 -12.91 7.80
CA SER A 114 -14.52 -12.51 6.40
C SER A 114 -13.68 -11.24 6.31
N VAL A 115 -12.68 -11.26 5.42
CA VAL A 115 -11.81 -10.16 5.05
C VAL A 115 -12.10 -9.80 3.59
N ALA A 116 -12.88 -8.74 3.38
CA ALA A 116 -13.27 -8.27 2.05
C ALA A 116 -12.24 -7.30 1.46
N GLY A 117 -12.12 -7.29 0.14
CA GLY A 117 -11.52 -6.16 -0.58
C GLY A 117 -12.35 -4.89 -0.42
N LYS A 118 -11.73 -3.72 -0.65
CA LYS A 118 -12.32 -2.38 -0.42
C LYS A 118 -13.77 -2.26 -0.91
N ASP A 119 -14.01 -2.65 -2.16
CA ASP A 119 -15.30 -2.51 -2.86
C ASP A 119 -16.12 -3.83 -2.81
N GLY A 120 -15.73 -4.77 -1.96
CA GLY A 120 -16.39 -6.06 -1.74
C GLY A 120 -16.37 -7.04 -2.90
N VAL A 121 -15.65 -6.77 -4.00
CA VAL A 121 -15.64 -7.64 -5.21
C VAL A 121 -15.04 -9.03 -4.94
N TYR A 122 -14.14 -9.13 -3.96
CA TYR A 122 -13.57 -10.40 -3.48
C TYR A 122 -13.51 -10.43 -1.95
N ALA A 123 -13.41 -11.62 -1.38
CA ALA A 123 -13.16 -11.86 0.04
C ALA A 123 -12.40 -13.18 0.27
N TYR A 124 -11.84 -13.33 1.46
CA TYR A 124 -11.37 -14.59 2.04
C TYR A 124 -11.68 -14.59 3.54
N ASP A 125 -11.60 -15.73 4.20
CA ASP A 125 -11.92 -15.85 5.63
C ASP A 125 -10.67 -16.19 6.46
N VAL A 126 -10.61 -15.70 7.69
CA VAL A 126 -9.55 -16.02 8.68
C VAL A 126 -10.18 -16.51 10.00
N PRO A 127 -9.49 -17.37 10.77
CA PRO A 127 -10.03 -17.89 12.03
C PRO A 127 -10.16 -16.81 13.12
N PRO A 128 -10.89 -17.08 14.23
CA PRO A 128 -11.13 -16.11 15.31
C PRO A 128 -9.90 -15.50 16.00
N ASN A 129 -8.74 -16.17 15.96
CA ASN A 129 -7.50 -15.68 16.56
C ASN A 129 -6.70 -14.72 15.65
N TRP A 130 -7.21 -14.44 14.45
CA TRP A 130 -6.68 -13.43 13.55
C TRP A 130 -7.49 -12.13 13.66
N THR A 131 -6.87 -11.00 13.37
CA THR A 131 -7.49 -9.67 13.38
C THR A 131 -7.67 -9.17 11.94
N PRO A 132 -8.89 -9.19 11.37
CA PRO A 132 -9.20 -8.53 10.10
C PRO A 132 -8.90 -7.03 10.15
N LYS A 133 -8.20 -6.54 9.13
CA LYS A 133 -7.94 -5.11 8.89
C LYS A 133 -8.08 -4.82 7.38
N PRO A 134 -9.29 -4.97 6.80
CA PRO A 134 -9.49 -4.92 5.34
C PRO A 134 -9.07 -3.59 4.71
N GLY A 135 -9.23 -2.47 5.42
CA GLY A 135 -8.75 -1.15 4.99
C GLY A 135 -7.24 -0.91 5.14
N THR A 136 -6.48 -1.85 5.72
CA THR A 136 -5.02 -1.75 5.83
C THR A 136 -4.34 -2.27 4.58
N ILE A 137 -3.40 -1.47 4.07
CA ILE A 137 -2.34 -1.89 3.15
C ILE A 137 -1.14 -2.30 4.00
N HIS A 138 -0.48 -3.42 3.69
CA HIS A 138 0.78 -3.81 4.29
C HIS A 138 1.70 -4.45 3.27
N GLY A 139 2.99 -4.57 3.59
CA GLY A 139 3.98 -5.09 2.67
C GLY A 139 5.38 -4.82 3.16
N TRP A 140 6.34 -5.08 2.28
CA TRP A 140 7.75 -4.78 2.47
C TRP A 140 8.26 -4.13 1.21
N GLU A 141 8.71 -2.89 1.33
CA GLU A 141 9.47 -2.21 0.28
C GLU A 141 10.90 -2.79 0.26
N LYS A 142 11.53 -2.78 -0.91
CA LYS A 142 12.88 -3.32 -1.16
C LYS A 142 13.54 -2.53 -2.30
N GLY A 143 14.87 -2.47 -2.27
CA GLY A 143 15.68 -1.82 -3.30
C GLY A 143 15.63 -2.51 -4.66
N THR A 144 16.23 -1.89 -5.68
CA THR A 144 16.13 -2.29 -7.11
C THR A 144 16.55 -3.72 -7.47
N GLN A 145 17.17 -4.47 -6.54
CA GLN A 145 17.57 -5.87 -6.72
C GLN A 145 16.47 -6.88 -6.40
N VAL A 146 15.47 -6.50 -5.59
CA VAL A 146 14.32 -7.34 -5.21
C VAL A 146 13.05 -6.50 -5.31
N PRO A 147 12.06 -6.84 -6.15
CA PRO A 147 10.77 -6.15 -6.11
C PRO A 147 10.07 -6.47 -4.79
N GLY A 148 9.83 -5.45 -3.97
CA GLY A 148 9.01 -5.56 -2.76
C GLY A 148 7.58 -5.98 -3.06
N ILE A 149 6.88 -6.51 -2.06
CA ILE A 149 5.46 -6.91 -2.17
C ILE A 149 4.56 -5.98 -1.37
N THR A 150 3.45 -5.57 -1.98
CA THR A 150 2.40 -4.77 -1.36
C THR A 150 1.06 -5.50 -1.46
N MET A 151 0.37 -5.63 -0.33
CA MET A 151 -0.88 -6.34 -0.16
C MET A 151 -1.97 -5.44 0.41
N VAL A 152 -3.20 -5.62 -0.06
CA VAL A 152 -4.42 -4.97 0.45
C VAL A 152 -5.34 -6.00 1.11
N ALA A 153 -6.49 -5.58 1.67
CA ALA A 153 -7.46 -6.48 2.30
C ALA A 153 -6.81 -7.34 3.40
N SER A 154 -6.11 -6.68 4.34
CA SER A 154 -5.17 -7.35 5.24
C SER A 154 -5.84 -8.05 6.43
N ALA A 155 -5.19 -9.08 6.97
CA ALA A 155 -5.44 -9.61 8.32
C ALA A 155 -4.13 -10.09 8.97
N PHE A 156 -4.09 -10.20 10.29
CA PHE A 156 -2.86 -10.46 11.06
C PHE A 156 -3.07 -11.40 12.25
N VAL A 157 -2.03 -12.13 12.64
CA VAL A 157 -2.02 -12.99 13.84
C VAL A 157 -0.79 -12.70 14.71
N GLY A 158 -0.97 -12.78 16.03
CA GLY A 158 0.09 -12.55 17.02
C GLY A 158 0.70 -11.15 16.97
N GLU A 159 -0.12 -10.09 16.94
CA GLU A 159 0.39 -8.71 17.06
C GLU A 159 1.07 -8.53 18.43
N GLY A 160 2.30 -8.00 18.44
CA GLY A 160 3.13 -7.89 19.64
C GLY A 160 3.86 -9.18 20.04
N TYR A 161 3.93 -10.18 19.15
CA TYR A 161 4.62 -11.45 19.36
C TYR A 161 6.04 -11.31 19.94
N CYS A 162 6.86 -10.38 19.43
CA CYS A 162 8.16 -10.07 19.99
C CYS A 162 8.08 -8.84 20.93
N PRO A 163 8.39 -8.97 22.23
CA PRO A 163 8.31 -7.85 23.18
C PRO A 163 9.23 -6.66 22.86
N GLN A 164 10.32 -6.88 22.12
CA GLN A 164 11.26 -5.83 21.70
C GLN A 164 10.73 -5.00 20.53
N GLU A 165 9.79 -5.55 19.74
CA GLU A 165 9.22 -4.92 18.55
C GLU A 165 7.71 -4.78 18.68
N LYS A 166 7.24 -3.61 19.14
CA LYS A 166 5.80 -3.35 19.38
C LYS A 166 4.89 -3.51 18.15
N ARG A 167 5.46 -3.54 16.93
CA ARG A 167 4.73 -3.78 15.66
C ARG A 167 4.95 -5.19 15.08
N SER A 168 5.68 -6.06 15.77
CA SER A 168 5.89 -7.46 15.37
C SER A 168 4.57 -8.21 15.22
N ARG A 169 4.57 -9.20 14.33
CA ARG A 169 3.43 -10.07 14.03
C ARG A 169 3.94 -11.48 13.78
N LEU A 170 3.23 -12.49 14.29
CA LEU A 170 3.57 -13.89 14.01
C LEU A 170 3.11 -14.33 12.60
N GLY A 171 2.19 -13.60 11.99
CA GLY A 171 1.75 -13.86 10.63
C GLY A 171 0.76 -12.83 10.10
N GLY A 172 0.35 -13.02 8.86
CA GLY A 172 -0.64 -12.19 8.19
C GLY A 172 -1.06 -12.70 6.83
N SER A 173 -1.96 -11.96 6.20
CA SER A 173 -2.52 -12.29 4.90
C SER A 173 -3.00 -11.02 4.20
N GLY A 174 -3.06 -11.07 2.88
CA GLY A 174 -3.61 -10.00 2.05
C GLY A 174 -3.47 -10.30 0.55
N VAL A 175 -4.11 -9.49 -0.28
CA VAL A 175 -4.16 -9.69 -1.73
C VAL A 175 -3.14 -8.77 -2.42
N ALA A 176 -2.22 -9.36 -3.18
CA ALA A 176 -1.27 -8.66 -4.04
C ALA A 176 -1.71 -8.69 -5.50
N ASN A 177 -1.29 -7.70 -6.30
CA ASN A 177 -1.55 -7.67 -7.75
C ASN A 177 -0.30 -8.13 -8.52
N ILE A 178 -0.37 -9.32 -9.12
CA ILE A 178 0.74 -9.95 -9.83
C ILE A 178 0.51 -9.84 -11.34
N LYS A 179 1.43 -9.20 -12.05
CA LYS A 179 1.35 -8.95 -13.51
C LYS A 179 1.74 -10.21 -14.33
N LEU A 180 1.03 -11.31 -14.08
CA LEU A 180 1.18 -12.59 -14.79
C LEU A 180 -0.21 -13.22 -15.00
N ALA A 181 -0.47 -13.69 -16.22
CA ALA A 181 -1.73 -14.30 -16.61
C ALA A 181 -1.85 -15.80 -16.26
N ASP A 182 -0.71 -16.50 -16.15
CA ASP A 182 -0.67 -17.91 -15.77
C ASP A 182 -0.78 -18.07 -14.24
N PRO A 183 -1.76 -18.84 -13.72
CA PRO A 183 -1.94 -19.06 -12.28
C PRO A 183 -0.72 -19.62 -11.56
N ALA A 184 0.00 -20.58 -12.16
CA ALA A 184 1.12 -21.24 -11.49
C ALA A 184 2.34 -20.30 -11.37
N ALA A 185 2.67 -19.58 -12.43
CA ALA A 185 3.70 -18.54 -12.44
C ALA A 185 3.34 -17.36 -11.54
N ALA A 186 2.06 -16.93 -11.52
CA ALA A 186 1.58 -15.87 -10.65
C ALA A 186 1.68 -16.25 -9.15
N ALA A 187 1.22 -17.45 -8.79
CA ALA A 187 1.33 -17.97 -7.43
C ALA A 187 2.79 -18.12 -7.00
N LYS A 188 3.65 -18.72 -7.87
CA LYS A 188 5.08 -18.87 -7.56
C LYS A 188 5.75 -17.51 -7.38
N LYS A 189 5.52 -16.55 -8.29
CA LYS A 189 6.11 -15.20 -8.17
C LYS A 189 5.69 -14.52 -6.87
N ALA A 190 4.42 -14.58 -6.49
CA ALA A 190 3.96 -14.00 -5.23
C ALA A 190 4.57 -14.68 -3.99
N VAL A 191 4.76 -16.00 -4.02
CA VAL A 191 5.48 -16.73 -2.96
C VAL A 191 6.94 -16.31 -2.91
N ASP A 192 7.64 -16.22 -4.04
CA ASP A 192 9.02 -15.77 -4.11
C ASP A 192 9.16 -14.32 -3.61
N ASP A 193 8.35 -13.38 -4.14
CA ASP A 193 8.36 -11.96 -3.76
C ASP A 193 8.10 -11.77 -2.25
N LEU A 194 7.12 -12.49 -1.69
CA LEU A 194 6.79 -12.43 -0.27
C LEU A 194 7.86 -13.08 0.61
N ALA A 195 8.30 -14.29 0.26
CA ALA A 195 9.29 -15.02 1.06
C ALA A 195 10.65 -14.31 1.04
N VAL A 196 11.06 -13.73 -0.09
CA VAL A 196 12.28 -12.92 -0.16
C VAL A 196 12.09 -11.61 0.62
N SER A 197 10.99 -10.89 0.42
CA SER A 197 10.84 -9.55 1.02
C SER A 197 10.63 -9.56 2.53
N ALA A 198 9.85 -10.50 3.06
CA ALA A 198 9.48 -10.56 4.47
C ALA A 198 10.56 -11.16 5.39
N TYR A 199 11.40 -12.05 4.87
CA TYR A 199 12.33 -12.86 5.68
C TYR A 199 13.82 -12.59 5.42
N ASN A 200 14.14 -11.57 4.61
CA ASN A 200 15.52 -11.08 4.44
C ASN A 200 15.63 -9.61 4.89
N PRO A 201 16.82 -9.17 5.32
CA PRO A 201 17.11 -7.76 5.64
C PRO A 201 16.79 -6.82 4.46
N GLU A 202 16.60 -5.53 4.75
CA GLU A 202 16.27 -4.51 3.75
C GLU A 202 17.45 -4.23 2.81
N ASP A 203 18.58 -3.80 3.36
CA ASP A 203 19.83 -3.51 2.64
C ASP A 203 20.92 -4.59 2.89
N GLY A 204 20.53 -5.86 2.98
CA GLY A 204 21.44 -6.95 3.35
C GLY A 204 21.40 -8.16 2.41
N PRO A 205 22.35 -9.11 2.58
CA PRO A 205 22.41 -10.31 1.77
C PRO A 205 21.16 -11.19 1.97
N LEU A 206 20.69 -11.81 0.89
CA LEU A 206 19.64 -12.81 0.95
C LEU A 206 20.18 -14.05 1.67
N THR A 207 19.61 -14.34 2.83
CA THR A 207 20.09 -15.33 3.81
C THR A 207 18.99 -16.32 4.23
N ALA A 208 17.73 -16.03 3.93
CA ALA A 208 16.64 -16.98 4.09
C ALA A 208 16.70 -18.06 3.01
N LYS A 209 16.70 -19.33 3.42
CA LYS A 209 16.53 -20.48 2.53
C LYS A 209 15.04 -20.67 2.26
N ILE A 210 14.62 -20.42 1.04
CA ILE A 210 13.23 -20.58 0.58
C ILE A 210 13.13 -21.90 -0.19
N THR A 211 12.17 -22.75 0.18
CA THR A 211 11.91 -24.06 -0.44
C THR A 211 10.45 -24.11 -0.89
N ALA A 212 10.20 -23.75 -2.15
CA ALA A 212 8.86 -23.74 -2.74
C ALA A 212 8.44 -25.13 -3.25
N GLU A 213 7.17 -25.46 -3.05
CA GLU A 213 6.54 -26.69 -3.53
C GLU A 213 6.11 -26.61 -5.00
N PRO A 214 5.88 -27.75 -5.69
CA PRO A 214 5.21 -27.79 -6.97
C PRO A 214 3.82 -27.12 -6.90
N PRO A 215 3.42 -26.32 -7.91
CA PRO A 215 2.11 -25.69 -7.95
C PRO A 215 0.97 -26.72 -7.97
N GLN A 216 -0.05 -26.49 -7.14
CA GLN A 216 -1.24 -27.32 -7.02
C GLN A 216 -2.38 -26.66 -7.81
N THR A 217 -3.03 -27.38 -8.72
CA THR A 217 -4.17 -26.87 -9.48
C THR A 217 -5.42 -26.77 -8.60
N THR A 218 -6.16 -25.68 -8.69
CA THR A 218 -7.43 -25.49 -8.00
C THR A 218 -8.38 -24.58 -8.80
N GLU A 219 -9.51 -24.21 -8.21
CA GLU A 219 -10.52 -23.35 -8.83
C GLU A 219 -10.77 -22.10 -7.97
N PHE A 220 -11.05 -20.97 -8.60
CA PHE A 220 -11.54 -19.76 -7.94
C PHE A 220 -12.95 -19.43 -8.46
N THR A 221 -13.88 -19.21 -7.54
CA THR A 221 -15.26 -18.84 -7.87
C THR A 221 -15.35 -17.32 -8.03
N LEU A 222 -15.73 -16.83 -9.21
CA LEU A 222 -16.04 -15.42 -9.47
C LEU A 222 -17.34 -15.02 -8.76
N GLY A 223 -17.55 -13.72 -8.54
CA GLY A 223 -18.82 -13.18 -8.00
C GLY A 223 -20.05 -13.44 -8.88
N THR A 224 -19.87 -13.95 -10.10
CA THR A 224 -20.94 -14.44 -10.99
C THR A 224 -21.26 -15.92 -10.80
N GLY A 225 -20.65 -16.61 -9.83
CA GLY A 225 -20.73 -18.06 -9.62
C GLY A 225 -19.90 -18.88 -10.61
N LYS A 226 -19.46 -18.31 -11.74
CA LYS A 226 -18.55 -18.97 -12.68
C LYS A 226 -17.21 -19.26 -12.01
N LYS A 227 -16.72 -20.50 -12.15
CA LYS A 227 -15.36 -20.87 -11.76
C LYS A 227 -14.32 -20.52 -12.84
N VAL A 228 -13.10 -20.21 -12.42
CA VAL A 228 -11.92 -20.06 -13.27
C VAL A 228 -10.74 -20.88 -12.70
N PRO A 229 -9.76 -21.26 -13.52
CA PRO A 229 -8.53 -21.90 -13.04
C PRO A 229 -7.80 -21.04 -12.02
N ALA A 230 -7.23 -21.68 -11.01
CA ALA A 230 -6.34 -21.05 -10.03
C ALA A 230 -5.20 -22.03 -9.69
N SER A 231 -4.13 -21.53 -9.07
CA SER A 231 -3.08 -22.38 -8.53
C SER A 231 -2.68 -21.95 -7.13
N ILE A 232 -2.38 -22.94 -6.29
CA ILE A 232 -1.79 -22.77 -4.96
C ILE A 232 -0.31 -23.13 -5.01
N VAL A 233 0.55 -22.29 -4.44
CA VAL A 233 1.95 -22.60 -4.15
C VAL A 233 2.19 -22.38 -2.66
N LEU A 234 2.91 -23.30 -2.02
CA LEU A 234 3.44 -23.12 -0.66
C LEU A 234 4.97 -23.03 -0.72
N ALA A 235 5.59 -22.38 0.26
CA ALA A 235 7.02 -22.46 0.50
C ALA A 235 7.36 -22.45 1.99
N GLU A 236 8.23 -23.38 2.38
CA GLU A 236 8.92 -23.29 3.67
C GLU A 236 10.06 -22.27 3.56
N VAL A 237 10.19 -21.41 4.57
CA VAL A 237 11.24 -20.41 4.68
C VAL A 237 12.02 -20.65 5.97
N VAL A 238 13.33 -20.81 5.87
CA VAL A 238 14.23 -20.97 7.03
C VAL A 238 15.20 -19.79 7.07
N THR A 239 15.24 -19.06 8.17
CA THR A 239 16.04 -17.85 8.38
C THR A 239 17.21 -18.11 9.34
N PRO A 240 18.26 -17.28 9.34
CA PRO A 240 19.20 -17.24 10.46
C PRO A 240 18.49 -16.88 11.77
N PRO A 241 18.90 -17.43 12.93
CA PRO A 241 18.29 -17.10 14.22
C PRO A 241 18.48 -15.61 14.57
N GLY A 242 17.41 -14.98 15.06
CA GLY A 242 17.39 -13.56 15.46
C GLY A 242 16.43 -13.30 16.61
N ALA A 243 16.45 -12.09 17.19
CA ALA A 243 15.73 -11.77 18.42
C ALA A 243 14.19 -11.73 18.26
N CYS A 244 13.69 -11.30 17.10
CA CYS A 244 12.25 -11.19 16.80
C CYS A 244 11.81 -11.92 15.51
N GLY A 245 12.74 -12.46 14.73
CA GLY A 245 12.43 -13.21 13.50
C GLY A 245 12.02 -14.65 13.80
N ALA A 246 11.02 -15.18 13.10
CA ALA A 246 10.74 -16.61 13.11
C ALA A 246 11.86 -17.36 12.37
N HIS A 247 12.42 -18.40 12.99
CA HIS A 247 13.49 -19.22 12.40
C HIS A 247 12.96 -20.06 11.23
N ARG A 248 11.72 -20.52 11.33
CA ARG A 248 10.96 -21.18 10.29
C ARG A 248 9.63 -20.46 10.09
N ALA A 249 9.26 -20.25 8.84
CA ALA A 249 7.95 -19.75 8.45
C ALA A 249 7.38 -20.57 7.30
N LEU A 250 6.05 -20.59 7.20
CA LEU A 250 5.33 -21.12 6.05
C LEU A 250 4.66 -19.96 5.32
N VAL A 251 4.88 -19.90 4.01
CA VAL A 251 4.22 -18.97 3.08
C VAL A 251 3.33 -19.78 2.17
N GLY A 252 2.14 -19.26 1.85
CA GLY A 252 1.24 -19.84 0.87
C GLY A 252 0.50 -18.77 0.08
N VAL A 253 0.29 -19.03 -1.21
CA VAL A 253 -0.46 -18.15 -2.12
C VAL A 253 -1.47 -18.95 -2.92
N ILE A 254 -2.64 -18.35 -3.20
CA ILE A 254 -3.54 -18.75 -4.28
C ILE A 254 -3.62 -17.63 -5.31
N ALA A 255 -3.38 -17.95 -6.59
CA ALA A 255 -3.48 -17.03 -7.71
C ALA A 255 -4.55 -17.49 -8.70
N PRO A 256 -5.67 -16.74 -8.89
CA PRO A 256 -6.68 -17.03 -9.89
C PRO A 256 -6.35 -16.44 -11.28
N GLN A 257 -6.86 -17.07 -12.35
CA GLN A 257 -6.75 -16.56 -13.71
C GLN A 257 -7.77 -15.42 -13.95
N LEU A 258 -7.31 -14.15 -13.89
CA LEU A 258 -8.16 -12.96 -13.99
C LEU A 258 -7.76 -12.02 -15.15
N GLY A 259 -7.41 -12.62 -16.30
CA GLY A 259 -6.94 -11.90 -17.48
C GLY A 259 -5.41 -11.83 -17.52
N GLU A 260 -4.85 -10.64 -17.79
CA GLU A 260 -3.40 -10.43 -17.92
C GLU A 260 -2.65 -10.38 -16.57
N ALA A 261 -3.39 -10.30 -15.46
CA ALA A 261 -2.87 -10.23 -14.12
C ALA A 261 -3.69 -11.11 -13.16
N SER A 262 -3.14 -11.36 -11.98
CA SER A 262 -3.77 -12.14 -10.91
C SER A 262 -3.81 -11.33 -9.62
N ALA A 263 -5.01 -11.20 -9.05
CA ALA A 263 -5.18 -10.77 -7.67
C ALA A 263 -4.90 -11.99 -6.78
N ALA A 264 -3.66 -12.13 -6.33
CA ALA A 264 -3.20 -13.32 -5.61
C ALA A 264 -3.35 -13.09 -4.09
N LEU A 265 -4.12 -13.93 -3.41
CA LEU A 265 -4.17 -13.94 -1.94
C LEU A 265 -2.93 -14.65 -1.42
N ALA A 266 -2.13 -13.95 -0.62
CA ALA A 266 -1.01 -14.49 0.11
C ALA A 266 -1.30 -14.59 1.61
N VAL A 267 -0.72 -15.60 2.26
CA VAL A 267 -0.82 -15.91 3.68
C VAL A 267 0.57 -16.35 4.17
N TYR A 268 1.02 -15.87 5.32
CA TYR A 268 2.31 -16.23 5.90
C TYR A 268 2.24 -16.34 7.42
N SER A 269 2.99 -17.27 8.02
CA SER A 269 3.14 -17.35 9.49
C SER A 269 4.42 -18.05 9.93
N GLY A 270 5.06 -17.51 10.97
CA GLY A 270 6.15 -18.17 11.70
C GLY A 270 5.67 -19.42 12.43
N GLN A 271 6.48 -20.47 12.42
CA GLN A 271 6.11 -21.82 12.90
C GLN A 271 6.69 -22.16 14.29
N ASP A 272 7.57 -21.31 14.85
CA ASP A 272 8.30 -21.61 16.09
C ASP A 272 7.64 -21.05 17.36
N ALA A 273 6.53 -20.32 17.22
CA ALA A 273 5.83 -19.67 18.33
C ALA A 273 4.36 -20.14 18.45
N PRO A 274 3.81 -20.24 19.67
CA PRO A 274 2.40 -20.58 19.87
C PRO A 274 1.46 -19.63 19.13
N GLY A 275 0.44 -20.19 18.46
CA GLY A 275 -0.52 -19.44 17.65
C GLY A 275 -0.10 -19.18 16.19
N GLY A 276 1.05 -19.71 15.76
CA GLY A 276 1.43 -19.76 14.35
C GLY A 276 0.44 -20.60 13.53
N ALA A 277 0.21 -20.22 12.28
CA ALA A 277 -0.68 -20.95 11.38
C ALA A 277 0.06 -22.07 10.64
N ASP A 278 -0.34 -23.31 10.87
CA ASP A 278 0.21 -24.48 10.19
C ASP A 278 -0.22 -24.59 8.71
N ARG A 279 0.27 -25.65 8.04
CA ARG A 279 -0.02 -25.97 6.65
C ARG A 279 -1.51 -26.13 6.34
N GLU A 280 -2.25 -26.83 7.19
CA GLU A 280 -3.67 -27.08 6.97
C GLU A 280 -4.49 -25.81 7.16
N LEU A 281 -4.14 -25.00 8.17
CA LEU A 281 -4.78 -23.72 8.41
C LEU A 281 -4.51 -22.71 7.29
N ILE A 282 -3.26 -22.61 6.80
CA ILE A 282 -2.92 -21.77 5.64
C ILE A 282 -3.65 -22.24 4.39
N LEU A 283 -3.63 -23.54 4.07
CA LEU A 283 -4.37 -24.09 2.92
C LEU A 283 -5.88 -23.87 3.04
N LYS A 284 -6.44 -23.89 4.26
CA LYS A 284 -7.85 -23.60 4.51
C LYS A 284 -8.18 -22.13 4.27
N ILE A 285 -7.37 -21.18 4.78
CA ILE A 285 -7.51 -19.74 4.50
C ILE A 285 -7.49 -19.51 2.97
N LEU A 286 -6.48 -20.02 2.26
CA LEU A 286 -6.35 -19.86 0.82
C LEU A 286 -7.58 -20.37 0.04
N LYS A 287 -8.15 -21.52 0.44
CA LYS A 287 -9.33 -22.11 -0.20
C LYS A 287 -10.66 -21.38 0.06
N THR A 288 -10.69 -20.38 0.95
CA THR A 288 -11.87 -19.50 1.11
C THR A 288 -11.86 -18.30 0.17
N TYR A 289 -10.77 -18.08 -0.58
CA TYR A 289 -10.66 -16.94 -1.49
C TYR A 289 -11.65 -17.04 -2.65
N ARG A 290 -12.47 -15.99 -2.79
CA ARG A 290 -13.63 -15.97 -3.70
C ARG A 290 -13.91 -14.56 -4.20
N GLY A 291 -14.43 -14.46 -5.41
CA GLY A 291 -15.24 -13.32 -5.84
C GLY A 291 -16.59 -13.37 -5.13
N VAL A 292 -17.10 -12.22 -4.70
CA VAL A 292 -18.34 -12.12 -3.92
C VAL A 292 -19.47 -11.59 -4.83
N PRO A 293 -20.64 -12.25 -4.87
CA PRO A 293 -21.81 -11.75 -5.58
C PRO A 293 -22.26 -10.38 -5.07
N GLU A 294 -22.82 -9.55 -5.96
CA GLU A 294 -23.21 -8.18 -5.60
C GLU A 294 -24.27 -8.13 -4.49
N ALA A 295 -25.21 -9.08 -4.48
CA ALA A 295 -26.22 -9.23 -3.44
C ALA A 295 -25.66 -9.55 -2.04
N ASP A 296 -24.44 -10.09 -1.95
CA ASP A 296 -23.77 -10.45 -0.69
C ASP A 296 -22.89 -9.31 -0.15
N ARG A 297 -22.65 -8.25 -0.95
CA ARG A 297 -21.87 -7.07 -0.55
C ARG A 297 -22.74 -6.13 0.27
N LYS A 298 -22.38 -5.91 1.53
CA LYS A 298 -23.12 -4.99 2.42
C LYS A 298 -22.18 -3.89 2.91
N THR A 299 -22.50 -2.63 2.59
CA THR A 299 -21.78 -1.48 3.13
C THR A 299 -22.20 -1.23 4.56
N ILE A 300 -21.24 -1.19 5.48
CA ILE A 300 -21.43 -0.75 6.87
C ILE A 300 -20.56 0.47 7.15
N THR A 301 -21.08 1.42 7.93
CA THR A 301 -20.25 2.48 8.53
C THR A 301 -20.08 2.11 10.00
N PRO A 302 -18.86 1.81 10.48
CA PRO A 302 -18.66 1.53 11.90
C PRO A 302 -18.98 2.78 12.75
N PRO A 303 -19.35 2.63 14.03
CA PRO A 303 -19.70 3.77 14.87
C PRO A 303 -18.51 4.71 15.06
N PRO A 304 -18.74 6.04 15.18
CA PRO A 304 -17.67 7.00 15.43
C PRO A 304 -17.05 6.77 16.81
N SER A 305 -15.73 6.96 16.91
CA SER A 305 -14.97 6.83 18.15
C SER A 305 -14.39 8.17 18.60
N THR A 306 -14.44 8.43 19.90
CA THR A 306 -13.95 9.68 20.48
C THR A 306 -12.52 9.50 20.98
N LEU A 307 -11.58 10.21 20.35
CA LEU A 307 -10.22 10.35 20.87
C LEU A 307 -10.23 11.40 22.01
N ARG A 308 -9.54 11.07 23.10
CA ARG A 308 -9.30 11.91 24.27
C ARG A 308 -7.79 12.12 24.44
#